data_AF-A0A2H0IRD6-F1
#
_entry.id   AF-A0A2H0IRD6-F1
#
_cell.length_a   1.000
_cell.length_b   1.000
_cell.length_c   1.000
_cell.angle_alpha   90.00
_cell.angle_beta   90.00
_cell.angle_gamma   90.00
#
_symmetry.space_group_name_H-M   'P 1'
#
loop_
_entity.id
_entity.type
_entity.pdbx_description
1 polymer ?
#
loop_
_entity_poly.entity_id
_entity_poly.type
_entity_poly.pdbx_seq_one_letter_code
_entity_poly.pdbx_strand_id
1 'polypeptide(L)' 'MPTNHHYNKHLKNTARKLRSEMTKAEASLWKYVLSKRQVHGQQFRRQRPIDKYILDFVCLPLKLIV' A
#
# COMPACT_ATOMS: atom_id res chain seq x y z
N MET A 1 9.01 19.32 7.88
CA MET A 1 7.68 18.66 7.77
C MET A 1 7.90 17.25 7.26
N PRO A 2 7.41 16.18 7.91
CA PRO A 2 7.57 14.85 7.34
C PRO A 2 6.78 14.87 6.03
N THR A 3 7.49 14.86 4.90
CA THR A 3 6.91 14.56 3.60
C THR A 3 6.05 13.31 3.79
N ASN A 4 4.89 13.23 3.17
CA ASN A 4 3.98 12.08 3.26
C ASN A 4 4.62 10.84 2.58
N HIS A 5 5.80 10.42 3.04
CA HIS A 5 6.73 9.45 2.47
C HIS A 5 6.75 9.52 0.94
N HIS A 6 7.07 10.71 0.40
CA HIS A 6 7.17 10.96 -1.04
C HIS A 6 5.93 10.55 -1.86
N TYR A 7 4.73 10.73 -1.28
CA TYR A 7 3.48 10.39 -1.97
C TYR A 7 3.29 11.17 -3.26
N ASN A 8 3.32 10.46 -4.39
CA ASN A 8 3.07 11.04 -5.69
C ASN A 8 1.57 11.11 -6.01
N LYS A 9 1.03 12.33 -6.06
CA LYS A 9 -0.39 12.58 -6.36
C LYS A 9 -0.76 12.28 -7.82
N HIS A 10 0.18 12.38 -8.76
CA HIS A 10 -0.09 12.11 -10.18
C HIS A 10 -0.46 10.65 -10.44
N LEU A 11 0.11 9.73 -9.66
CA LEU A 11 -0.18 8.30 -9.74
C LEU A 11 -1.43 7.89 -8.95
N LYS A 12 -2.16 8.83 -8.33
CA LYS A 12 -3.32 8.53 -7.48
C LYS A 12 -4.43 7.80 -8.23
N ASN A 13 -4.71 8.20 -9.48
CA ASN A 13 -5.76 7.57 -10.29
C ASN A 13 -5.37 6.15 -10.70
N THR A 14 -4.13 5.95 -11.13
CA THR A 14 -3.56 4.62 -11.43
C THR A 14 -3.61 3.72 -10.20
N ALA A 15 -3.18 4.22 -9.04
CA ALA A 15 -3.26 3.48 -7.78
C ALA A 15 -4.70 3.16 -7.35
N ARG A 16 -5.69 3.98 -7.71
CA ARG A 16 -7.10 3.67 -7.46
C ARG A 16 -7.58 2.54 -8.37
N LYS A 17 -7.20 2.55 -9.65
CA LYS A 17 -7.50 1.48 -10.61
C LYS A 17 -6.87 0.15 -10.17
N LEU A 18 -5.61 0.15 -9.75
CA LEU A 18 -4.93 -1.06 -9.25
C LEU A 18 -5.60 -1.65 -8.01
N ARG A 19 -6.25 -0.83 -7.16
CA ARG A 19 -7.01 -1.33 -6.00
C ARG A 19 -8.26 -2.13 -6.37
N SER A 20 -8.84 -1.90 -7.54
CA SER A 20 -9.97 -2.68 -8.07
C SER A 20 -9.52 -3.85 -8.93
N GLU A 21 -8.29 -3.80 -9.46
CA GLU A 21 -7.73 -4.80 -10.38
C GLU A 21 -6.65 -5.68 -9.71
N MET A 22 -6.67 -5.79 -8.37
CA MET A 22 -5.71 -6.62 -7.63
C MET A 22 -5.78 -8.08 -8.08
N THR A 23 -4.62 -8.73 -8.14
CA THR A 23 -4.57 -10.17 -8.36
C THR A 23 -5.25 -10.94 -7.23
N LYS A 24 -5.68 -12.19 -7.49
CA LYS A 24 -6.29 -13.05 -6.45
C LYS A 24 -5.36 -13.23 -5.24
N ALA A 25 -4.06 -13.32 -5.48
CA ALA A 25 -3.04 -13.45 -4.44
C ALA A 25 -2.96 -12.20 -3.56
N GLU A 26 -2.83 -11.01 -4.17
CA GLU A 26 -2.82 -9.74 -3.44
C GLU A 26 -4.12 -9.51 -2.66
N ALA A 27 -5.27 -9.80 -3.27
CA ALA A 27 -6.57 -9.63 -2.62
C ALA A 27 -6.70 -10.52 -1.38
N SER A 28 -6.22 -11.76 -1.48
CA SER A 28 -6.18 -12.72 -0.37
C SER A 28 -5.22 -12.24 0.73
N LEU A 29 -3.99 -11.87 0.37
CA LEU A 29 -2.99 -11.36 1.30
C LEU A 29 -3.50 -10.12 2.05
N TRP A 30 -4.12 -9.19 1.34
CA TRP A 30 -4.73 -8.01 1.95
C TRP A 30 -5.85 -8.39 2.92
N LYS A 31 -6.80 -9.22 2.49
CA LYS A 31 -7.98 -9.58 3.29
C LYS A 31 -7.63 -10.35 4.56
N TYR A 32 -6.70 -11.30 4.48
CA TYR A 32 -6.44 -12.27 5.54
C TYR A 32 -5.22 -11.95 6.41
N VAL A 33 -4.29 -11.10 5.94
CA VAL A 33 -3.03 -10.85 6.64
C VAL A 33 -2.80 -9.37 6.89
N LEU A 34 -2.87 -8.52 5.87
CA LEU A 34 -2.35 -7.15 5.96
C LEU A 34 -3.39 -6.09 6.37
N SER A 35 -4.68 -6.35 6.13
CA SER A 35 -5.73 -5.41 6.49
C SER A 35 -5.97 -5.37 8.01
N LYS A 36 -6.69 -4.34 8.47
CA LYS A 36 -7.16 -4.21 9.86
C LYS A 36 -6.08 -4.30 10.95
N ARG A 37 -4.81 -4.04 10.61
CA ARG A 37 -3.67 -4.11 11.54
C ARG A 37 -3.45 -5.51 12.16
N GLN A 38 -3.78 -6.56 11.40
CA GLN A 38 -3.65 -7.95 11.86
C GLN A 38 -2.19 -8.36 12.10
N VAL A 39 -1.23 -7.81 11.35
CA VAL A 39 0.21 -8.05 11.57
C VAL A 39 0.74 -7.15 12.69
N HIS A 40 0.87 -7.69 13.91
CA HIS A 40 1.51 -7.01 15.05
C HIS A 40 1.00 -5.58 15.32
N GLY A 41 -0.28 -5.29 15.04
CA GLY A 41 -0.86 -3.96 15.20
C GLY A 41 -0.39 -2.93 14.15
N GLN A 42 0.40 -3.34 13.15
CA GLN A 42 0.99 -2.45 12.16
C GLN A 42 0.03 -2.07 11.05
N GLN A 43 0.05 -0.80 10.65
CA GLN A 43 -0.80 -0.32 9.56
C GLN A 43 -0.10 -0.50 8.21
N PHE A 44 -0.52 -1.52 7.46
CA PHE A 44 -0.19 -1.64 6.05
C PHE A 44 -1.11 -0.77 5.19
N ARG A 45 -0.56 -0.25 4.10
CA ARG A 45 -1.27 0.49 3.07
C ARG A 45 -1.10 -0.24 1.75
N ARG A 46 -2.19 -0.43 1.02
CA ARG A 46 -2.17 -1.04 -0.31
C ARG A 46 -2.11 -0.03 -1.44
N GLN A 47 -1.42 -0.40 -2.51
CA GLN A 47 -1.33 0.33 -3.79
C GLN A 47 -0.96 1.81 -3.55
N ARG A 48 0.14 2.06 -2.84
CA ARG A 48 0.55 3.41 -2.43
C ARG A 48 1.57 3.98 -3.43
N PRO A 49 1.24 5.10 -4.10
CA PRO A 49 2.23 5.90 -4.81
C PRO A 49 3.35 6.37 -3.89
N ILE A 50 4.58 6.10 -4.28
CA ILE A 50 5.81 6.65 -3.69
C ILE A 50 6.76 6.97 -4.84
N ASP A 51 7.18 8.23 -4.94
CA ASP A 51 8.01 8.74 -6.04
C ASP A 51 7.46 8.35 -7.41
N LYS A 52 8.18 7.53 -8.18
CA LYS A 52 7.79 7.11 -9.54
C LYS A 52 7.10 5.75 -9.57
N TYR A 53 6.84 5.15 -8.42
CA TYR A 53 6.34 3.78 -8.29
C TYR A 53 5.01 3.72 -7.53
N ILE A 54 4.29 2.62 -7.71
CA ILE A 54 3.12 2.27 -6.90
C ILE A 54 3.47 0.95 -6.22
N LEU A 55 3.53 0.97 -4.90
CA LEU A 55 3.85 -0.21 -4.10
C LEU A 55 2.56 -0.98 -3.79
N ASP A 56 2.58 -2.30 -3.99
CA ASP A 56 1.43 -3.16 -3.71
C ASP A 56 1.05 -3.13 -2.23
N PHE A 57 2.01 -3.31 -1.33
CA PHE A 57 1.84 -3.13 0.11
C PHE A 57 3.02 -2.42 0.77
N VAL A 58 2.73 -1.51 1.71
CA VAL A 58 3.78 -0.82 2.48
C VAL A 58 3.34 -0.58 3.92
N CYS A 59 4.25 -0.87 4.87
CA CYS A 59 4.16 -0.44 6.25
C CYS A 59 5.08 0.76 6.46
N LEU A 60 4.50 1.94 6.65
CA LEU A 60 5.28 3.17 6.77
C LEU A 60 6.11 3.27 8.05
N PRO A 61 5.56 2.96 9.24
CA PRO A 61 6.33 3.04 10.48
C PRO A 61 7.58 2.16 10.44
N LEU A 62 7.48 0.99 9.80
CA LEU A 62 8.56 0.01 9.70
C LEU A 62 9.44 0.16 8.44
N LYS A 63 9.11 1.09 7.53
CA LYS A 63 9.76 1.22 6.21
C LYS A 63 9.86 -0.12 5.46
N LEU A 64 8.81 -0.94 5.56
CA LEU A 64 8.75 -2.28 4.98
C LEU A 64 7.84 -2.32 3.76
N ILE A 65 8.30 -2.95 2.68
CA ILE A 65 7.56 -3.22 1.45
C ILE A 65 7.38 -4.74 1.34
N VAL A 66 6.20 -5.19 0.90
CA VAL A 66 5.85 -6.59 0.67
C VAL A 66 5.37 -6.76 -0.75
#